data_AF-A0A560PEC3-F1
#
_entry.id   AF-A0A560PEC3-F1
#
_cell.length_a   1.000
_cell.length_b   1.000
_cell.length_c   1.000
_cell.angle_alpha   90.00
_cell.angle_beta   90.00
_cell.angle_gamma   90.00
#
_symmetry.space_group_name_H-M   'P 1'
#
loop_
_entity.id
_entity.type
_entity.pdbx_description
1 polymer ?
#
loop_
_entity_poly.entity_id
_entity_poly.type
_entity_poly.pdbx_seq_one_letter_code
_entity_poly.pdbx_strand_id
1 'polypeptide(L)' 'MKTYSAFLQRVEPNAGPQANFTITVQAVTSAMAKATAEAQYPGYKCINAPTQVR' A
#
# COMPACT_ATOMS: atom_id res chain seq x y z
N MET A 1 -0.93 0.10 -17.64
CA MET A 1 -0.95 0.09 -16.16
C MET A 1 -0.83 -1.33 -15.68
N LYS A 2 -0.21 -1.57 -14.53
CA LYS A 2 -0.04 -2.90 -13.93
C LYS A 2 -0.70 -2.90 -12.55
N THR A 3 -1.23 -4.04 -12.15
CA THR A 3 -1.74 -4.23 -10.80
C THR A 3 -0.57 -4.59 -9.89
N TYR A 4 -0.46 -3.90 -8.77
CA TYR A 4 0.55 -4.13 -7.73
C TYR A 4 -0.15 -4.47 -6.42
N SER A 5 0.41 -5.43 -5.69
CA SER A 5 0.03 -5.77 -4.33
C SER A 5 0.95 -5.03 -3.36
N ALA A 6 0.38 -4.13 -2.56
CA ALA A 6 1.10 -3.33 -1.57
C ALA A 6 0.70 -3.79 -0.17
N PHE A 7 1.68 -4.15 0.66
CA PHE A 7 1.45 -4.49 2.06
C PHE A 7 1.61 -3.23 2.92
N LEU A 8 0.54 -2.85 3.58
CA LEU A 8 0.44 -1.66 4.42
C LEU A 8 0.43 -2.06 5.90
N GLN A 9 1.22 -1.35 6.69
CA GLN A 9 1.28 -1.48 8.12
C GLN A 9 0.92 -0.15 8.77
N ARG A 10 0.11 -0.22 9.82
CA ARG A 10 -0.31 0.91 10.61
C ARG A 10 0.87 1.54 11.31
N VAL A 11 1.03 2.85 11.14
CA VAL A 11 2.02 3.66 11.84
C VAL A 11 1.32 4.56 12.86
N GLU A 12 0.15 5.09 12.52
CA GLU A 12 -0.66 5.87 13.45
C GLU A 12 -1.55 4.94 14.28
N PRO A 13 -1.49 4.98 15.62
CA PRO A 13 -2.24 4.05 16.49
C PRO A 13 -3.75 4.06 16.26
N ASN A 14 -4.29 5.20 15.84
CA ASN A 14 -5.72 5.43 15.60
C ASN A 14 -6.11 5.28 14.12
N ALA A 15 -5.18 4.91 13.24
CA ALA A 15 -5.50 4.69 11.83
C ALA A 15 -6.23 3.34 11.67
N GLY A 16 -7.48 3.40 11.20
CA GLY A 16 -8.28 2.25 10.78
C GLY A 16 -8.43 1.07 11.78
N PRO A 17 -9.19 0.04 11.38
CA PRO A 17 -9.52 -1.08 12.27
C PRO A 17 -8.42 -2.16 12.34
N GLN A 18 -7.58 -2.30 11.31
CA GLN A 18 -6.57 -3.36 11.21
C GLN A 18 -5.16 -2.81 11.32
N ALA A 19 -4.27 -3.56 12.00
CA ALA A 19 -2.87 -3.19 12.13
C ALA A 19 -2.11 -3.34 10.81
N ASN A 20 -2.36 -4.41 10.05
CA ASN A 20 -1.64 -4.70 8.81
C ASN A 20 -2.63 -5.28 7.79
N PHE A 21 -2.52 -4.87 6.52
CA PHE A 21 -3.31 -5.47 5.44
C PHE A 21 -2.62 -5.30 4.09
N THR A 22 -3.06 -6.09 3.12
CA THR A 22 -2.58 -6.03 1.73
C THR A 22 -3.66 -5.40 0.85
N ILE A 23 -3.28 -4.46 0.00
CA ILE A 23 -4.18 -3.88 -1.01
C ILE A 23 -3.63 -4.10 -2.42
N THR A 24 -4.53 -4.05 -3.40
CA THR A 24 -4.16 -4.01 -4.81
C THR A 24 -4.36 -2.60 -5.35
N VAL A 25 -3.33 -2.06 -5.99
CA VAL A 25 -3.35 -0.73 -6.61
C VAL A 25 -2.87 -0.84 -8.05
N GLN A 26 -3.49 -0.08 -8.95
CA GLN A 26 -3.04 0.01 -10.33
C GLN A 26 -2.06 1.17 -10.47
N ALA A 27 -0.85 0.89 -10.97
CA ALA A 27 0.19 1.89 -11.14
C ALA A 27 1.08 1.57 -12.35
N VAL A 28 1.88 2.54 -12.77
CA VAL A 28 2.87 2.36 -13.85
C VAL A 28 4.15 1.73 -13.31
N THR A 29 4.55 2.08 -12.09
CA THR A 29 5.75 1.58 -11.41
C THR A 29 5.42 1.14 -9.98
N SER A 30 6.29 0.31 -9.39
CA SER A 30 6.16 -0.11 -7.99
C SER A 30 6.30 1.06 -7.01
N ALA A 31 7.14 2.06 -7.33
CA ALA A 31 7.27 3.28 -6.53
C ALA A 31 5.97 4.11 -6.55
N MET A 32 5.33 4.21 -7.73
CA MET A 32 4.02 4.86 -7.85
C MET A 32 2.94 4.08 -7.09
N ALA A 33 2.94 2.74 -7.17
CA ALA A 33 2.04 1.88 -6.40
C ALA A 33 2.19 2.10 -4.88
N LYS A 34 3.42 2.29 -4.41
CA LYS A 34 3.68 2.57 -3.00
C LYS A 34 3.08 3.92 -2.59
N ALA A 35 3.36 4.97 -3.36
CA ALA A 35 2.86 6.31 -3.09
C ALA A 35 1.32 6.36 -3.14
N THR A 36 0.69 5.67 -4.09
CA THR A 36 -0.78 5.62 -4.17
C THR A 36 -1.38 4.82 -3.02
N ALA A 37 -0.76 3.71 -2.61
CA ALA A 37 -1.20 2.92 -1.47
C ALA A 37 -1.15 3.73 -0.16
N GLU A 38 -0.05 4.44 0.08
CA GLU A 38 0.12 5.29 1.27
C GLU A 38 -0.82 6.52 1.23
N ALA A 39 -1.07 7.09 0.05
CA ALA A 39 -2.02 8.20 -0.09
C ALA A 39 -3.49 7.77 0.12
N GLN A 40 -3.85 6.54 -0.26
CA GLN A 40 -5.20 5.99 -0.04
C GLN A 40 -5.47 5.68 1.43
N TYR A 41 -4.43 5.33 2.18
CA TYR A 41 -4.54 4.94 3.59
C TYR A 41 -3.63 5.81 4.46
N PRO A 42 -4.05 7.05 4.78
CA PRO A 42 -3.31 7.90 5.70
C PRO A 42 -3.15 7.22 7.06
N GLY A 43 -1.97 7.38 7.67
CA GLY A 43 -1.59 6.67 8.90
C GLY A 43 -1.09 5.23 8.70
N TYR A 44 -1.06 4.75 7.45
CA TYR A 44 -0.43 3.48 7.07
C TYR A 44 0.81 3.71 6.20
N LYS A 45 1.80 2.83 6.32
CA LYS A 45 3.05 2.88 5.57
C LYS A 45 3.31 1.55 4.88
N CYS A 46 3.78 1.62 3.64
CA CYS A 46 4.12 0.44 2.88
C CYS A 46 5.52 -0.03 3.28
N ILE A 47 5.57 -1.10 4.08
CA ILE A 47 6.81 -1.67 4.64
C ILE A 47 7.65 -2.38 3.58
N ASN A 48 7.01 -2.98 2.56
CA ASN A 48 7.68 -3.69 1.48
C ASN A 48 7.47 -3.00 0.13
N ALA A 49 8.34 -3.25 -0.84
CA ALA A 49 8.10 -2.79 -2.20
C ALA A 49 6.85 -3.50 -2.78
N PRO A 50 5.90 -2.78 -3.40
CA PRO A 50 4.73 -3.39 -4.00
C PRO A 50 5.13 -4.40 -5.07
N THR A 51 4.58 -5.61 -5.00
CA THR A 51 4.87 -6.68 -5.95
C THR A 51 3.87 -6.65 -7.08
N GLN A 52 4.34 -6.80 -8.32
CA GLN A 52 3.42 -6.83 -9.45
C GLN A 52 2.57 -8.11 -9.38
N VAL A 53 1.25 -7.95 -9.36
CA VAL A 53 0.32 -9.07 -9.48
C VAL A 53 0.32 -9.50 -10.95
N ARG A 54 0.60 -10.78 -11.19
CA ARG A 54 0.79 -11.36 -12.52
C ARG A 54 -0.53 -11.45 -13.29
#